data_AF-A0A1B2HSX2-F1
#
_entry.id   AF-A0A1B2HSX2-F1
#
_cell.length_a   1.000
_cell.length_b   1.000
_cell.length_c   1.000
_cell.angle_alpha   90.00
_cell.angle_beta   90.00
_cell.angle_gamma   90.00
#
_symmetry.space_group_name_H-M   'P 1'
#
loop_
_entity.id
_entity.type
_entity.pdbx_description
1 polymer ?
#
loop_
_entity_poly.entity_id
_entity_poly.type
_entity_poly.pdbx_seq_one_letter_code
_entity_poly.pdbx_strand_id
1 'polypeptide(L)'
;MLWLFSQMFVLCLVSFTVGCLLTWFVLRRRTHTGSPKTLLALPAPRAAQEKQILRQPVVEVAEEPVVTVPAEQESLPVKGNSRTMVYHTPESPYYRRMKGDVTFETETEALKAGYRMWTTKARVRA
;
A
#
# COMPACT_ATOMS: atom_id res chain seq x y z
N MET A 1 3.04 -63.07 -11.20
CA MET A 1 3.05 -62.40 -9.87
C MET A 1 3.41 -60.91 -9.93
N LEU A 2 4.34 -60.47 -10.80
CA LEU A 2 4.75 -59.06 -10.90
C LEU A 2 3.75 -58.12 -11.60
N TRP A 3 2.78 -58.65 -12.36
CA TRP A 3 1.79 -57.85 -13.09
C TRP A 3 0.90 -57.01 -12.16
N LEU A 4 0.30 -57.64 -11.15
CA LEU A 4 -0.57 -56.95 -10.18
C LEU A 4 0.20 -55.90 -9.37
N PHE A 5 1.48 -56.19 -9.05
CA PHE A 5 2.35 -55.26 -8.34
C PHE A 5 2.62 -54.00 -9.17
N SER A 6 2.87 -54.15 -10.47
CA SER A 6 3.03 -53.02 -11.39
C SER A 6 1.75 -52.17 -11.47
N GLN A 7 0.58 -52.80 -11.55
CA GLN A 7 -0.70 -52.07 -11.57
C GLN A 7 -0.94 -51.29 -10.27
N MET A 8 -0.71 -51.89 -9.11
CA MET A 8 -0.81 -51.18 -7.83
C MET A 8 0.18 -50.01 -7.74
N PHE A 9 1.42 -50.21 -8.19
CA PHE A 9 2.43 -49.16 -8.18
C PHE A 9 2.04 -47.98 -9.08
N VAL A 10 1.54 -48.26 -10.30
CA VAL A 10 1.05 -47.23 -11.23
C VAL A 10 -0.13 -46.46 -10.63
N LEU A 11 -1.10 -47.14 -10.02
CA LEU A 11 -2.24 -46.49 -9.37
C LEU A 11 -1.82 -45.60 -8.19
N CYS A 12 -0.84 -46.03 -7.39
CA CYS A 12 -0.26 -45.23 -6.31
C CYS A 12 0.44 -43.97 -6.85
N LEU A 13 1.26 -44.12 -7.89
CA LEU A 13 2.01 -43.00 -8.48
C LEU A 13 1.05 -41.96 -9.09
N VAL A 14 0.01 -42.40 -9.78
CA VAL A 14 -1.02 -41.51 -10.32
C VAL A 14 -1.74 -40.77 -9.20
N SER A 15 -2.17 -41.47 -8.14
CA SER A 15 -2.87 -40.83 -7.02
C SER A 15 -1.99 -39.80 -6.29
N PHE A 16 -0.70 -40.11 -6.12
CA PHE A 16 0.28 -39.21 -5.50
C PHE A 16 0.50 -37.94 -6.34
N THR A 17 0.71 -38.11 -7.66
CA THR A 17 0.91 -36.97 -8.57
C THR A 17 -0.32 -36.06 -8.62
N VAL A 18 -1.53 -36.63 -8.66
CA VAL A 18 -2.78 -35.87 -8.59
C VAL A 18 -2.89 -35.11 -7.26
N GLY A 19 -2.55 -35.74 -6.13
CA GLY A 19 -2.53 -35.09 -4.82
C GLY A 19 -1.54 -33.92 -4.74
N CYS A 20 -0.31 -34.10 -5.25
CA CYS A 20 0.69 -33.05 -5.34
C CYS A 20 0.23 -31.89 -6.24
N LEU A 21 -0.32 -32.20 -7.42
CA LEU A 21 -0.83 -31.19 -8.35
C LEU A 21 -2.01 -30.43 -7.77
N LEU A 22 -2.94 -31.09 -7.09
CA LEU A 22 -4.09 -30.44 -6.45
C LEU A 22 -3.62 -29.51 -5.32
N THR A 23 -2.70 -29.96 -4.48
CA THR A 23 -2.10 -29.15 -3.41
C THR A 23 -1.37 -27.93 -3.97
N TRP A 24 -0.54 -28.14 -4.99
CA TRP A 24 0.15 -27.06 -5.69
C TRP A 24 -0.82 -26.09 -6.35
N PHE A 25 -1.88 -26.57 -6.98
CA PHE A 25 -2.88 -25.74 -7.66
C PHE A 25 -3.69 -24.90 -6.67
N VAL A 26 -4.08 -25.46 -5.53
CA VAL A 26 -4.74 -24.71 -4.45
C VAL A 26 -3.82 -23.63 -3.91
N LEU A 27 -2.54 -23.95 -3.69
CA LEU A 27 -1.55 -22.98 -3.21
C LEU A 27 -1.26 -21.90 -4.27
N ARG A 28 -1.18 -22.28 -5.55
CA ARG A 28 -0.95 -21.37 -6.68
C ARG A 28 -2.15 -20.48 -6.96
N ARG A 29 -3.37 -20.96 -6.77
CA ARG A 29 -4.57 -20.11 -6.83
C ARG A 29 -4.53 -19.01 -5.77
N ARG A 30 -3.98 -19.29 -4.57
CA ARG A 30 -3.80 -18.29 -3.51
C ARG A 30 -2.70 -17.27 -3.83
N THR A 31 -1.67 -17.63 -4.59
CA THR A 31 -0.60 -16.69 -4.97
C THR A 31 -1.01 -15.80 -6.16
N HIS A 32 -1.90 -16.29 -7.04
CA HIS A 32 -2.36 -15.56 -8.22
C HIS A 32 -3.37 -14.43 -7.93
N THR A 33 -3.84 -14.28 -6.69
CA THR A 33 -4.64 -13.10 -6.28
C THR A 33 -3.79 -11.87 -5.97
N GLY A 34 -2.47 -12.01 -5.97
CA GLY A 34 -1.56 -10.87 -5.96
C GLY A 34 -1.29 -10.41 -7.38
N SER A 35 -2.19 -9.60 -7.96
CA SER A 35 -1.84 -8.89 -9.19
C SER A 35 -0.61 -8.01 -8.89
N PRO A 36 0.54 -8.21 -9.55
CA PRO A 36 1.50 -7.12 -9.63
C PRO A 36 0.77 -6.03 -10.38
N LYS A 37 0.46 -4.92 -9.69
CA LYS A 37 -0.04 -3.72 -10.36
C LYS A 37 0.93 -3.45 -11.49
N THR A 38 0.42 -3.56 -12.71
CA THR A 38 1.00 -3.06 -13.92
C THR A 38 1.24 -1.56 -13.72
N LEU A 39 2.34 -1.21 -13.05
CA LEU A 39 2.90 0.13 -12.94
C LEU A 39 3.62 0.49 -14.24
N LEU A 40 2.96 0.24 -15.37
CA LEU A 40 3.44 0.54 -16.72
C LEU A 40 2.30 1.08 -17.60
N ALA A 41 1.36 1.78 -16.98
CA ALA A 41 0.47 2.70 -17.68
C ALA A 41 0.58 4.07 -17.01
N LEU A 42 1.77 4.67 -17.10
CA LEU A 42 1.89 6.13 -17.10
C LEU A 42 1.13 6.61 -18.35
N PRO A 43 0.03 7.37 -18.20
CA PRO A 43 -0.47 8.14 -19.33
C PRO A 43 0.62 9.15 -19.72
N ALA A 44 0.98 9.10 -21.01
CA ALA A 44 1.92 9.98 -21.68
C ALA A 44 1.72 11.48 -21.33
N PRO A 45 2.81 12.26 -21.35
CA PRO A 45 2.87 13.60 -20.79
C PRO A 45 1.94 14.56 -21.55
N ARG A 46 0.87 15.02 -20.91
CA ARG A 46 0.21 16.26 -21.33
C ARG A 46 1.02 17.43 -20.81
N ALA A 47 1.92 17.91 -21.67
CA ALA A 47 2.29 19.30 -21.73
C ALA A 47 1.03 20.18 -21.63
N ALA A 48 0.78 20.78 -20.47
CA ALA A 48 -0.15 21.90 -20.27
C ALA A 48 -0.12 22.37 -18.80
N GLN A 49 0.91 23.13 -18.45
CA GLN A 49 0.93 24.29 -17.51
C GLN A 49 2.36 24.57 -17.08
N GLU A 50 3.24 24.62 -18.08
CA GLU A 50 4.46 25.41 -17.99
C GLU A 50 4.17 26.71 -18.75
N LYS A 51 4.44 27.83 -18.08
CA LYS A 51 4.55 29.19 -18.59
C LYS A 51 3.31 30.09 -18.47
N GLN A 52 3.59 31.25 -17.85
CA GLN A 52 2.82 32.49 -17.74
C GLN A 52 1.70 32.49 -16.69
N ILE A 53 1.79 33.20 -15.56
CA ILE A 53 2.17 34.61 -15.44
C ILE A 53 2.63 34.90 -13.99
N LEU A 54 3.89 35.29 -13.91
CA LEU A 54 4.42 36.25 -12.96
C LEU A 54 3.51 37.50 -12.91
N ARG A 55 2.72 37.69 -11.85
CA ARG A 55 2.20 38.99 -11.41
C ARG A 55 1.97 38.98 -9.89
N GLN A 56 3.05 39.16 -9.15
CA GLN A 56 2.99 40.08 -8.02
C GLN A 56 3.18 41.49 -8.61
N PRO A 57 2.43 42.50 -8.14
CA PRO A 57 2.92 43.26 -6.98
C PRO A 57 1.84 43.81 -6.01
N VAL A 58 2.20 43.81 -4.72
CA VAL A 58 2.15 44.89 -3.70
C VAL A 58 0.84 45.64 -3.38
N VAL A 59 0.78 46.07 -2.10
CA VAL A 59 -0.18 46.90 -1.33
C VAL A 59 -1.15 46.04 -0.48
N GLU A 60 -0.84 45.66 0.77
CA GLU A 60 -0.55 46.43 2.01
C GLU A 60 -1.81 47.11 2.61
N VAL A 61 -1.84 47.21 3.96
CA VAL A 61 -2.93 47.60 4.91
C VAL A 61 -3.75 46.40 5.43
N ALA A 62 -3.75 45.97 6.70
CA ALA A 62 -3.16 46.41 7.98
C ALA A 62 -3.05 45.13 8.88
N GLU A 63 -1.93 44.80 9.55
CA GLU A 63 -1.56 45.24 10.91
C GLU A 63 -2.74 45.06 11.91
N GLU A 64 -2.78 44.25 12.98
CA GLU A 64 -1.88 43.45 13.83
C GLU A 64 -2.82 42.74 14.88
N PRO A 65 -2.40 41.99 15.92
CA PRO A 65 -1.76 40.66 15.94
C PRO A 65 -2.53 39.68 16.88
N VAL A 66 -2.82 38.43 16.47
CA VAL A 66 -3.24 37.39 17.43
C VAL A 66 -2.46 36.10 17.21
N VAL A 67 -1.50 35.92 18.11
CA VAL A 67 -0.84 34.67 18.45
C VAL A 67 -1.90 33.58 18.69
N THR A 68 -1.90 32.55 17.86
CA THR A 68 -2.14 31.19 18.32
C THR A 68 -1.08 30.30 17.68
N VAL A 69 -0.02 30.13 18.46
CA VAL A 69 0.92 29.00 18.54
C VAL A 69 0.60 27.85 17.57
N PRO A 70 1.56 27.39 16.74
CA PRO A 70 1.37 26.22 15.87
C PRO A 70 0.81 25.11 16.75
N ALA A 71 -0.44 24.72 16.50
CA ALA A 71 -1.13 23.77 17.34
C ALA A 71 -0.22 22.55 17.45
N GLU A 72 0.26 22.34 18.67
CA GLU A 72 1.03 21.24 19.17
C GLU A 72 0.20 19.98 18.89
N GLN A 73 0.21 19.53 17.63
CA GLN A 73 -0.19 18.18 17.28
C GLN A 73 0.90 17.34 17.93
N GLU A 74 0.69 16.98 19.20
CA GLU A 74 1.50 16.02 19.95
C GLU A 74 1.97 15.00 18.93
N SER A 75 3.24 15.09 18.56
CA SER A 75 3.80 14.40 17.40
C SER A 75 4.02 12.94 17.79
N LEU A 76 2.91 12.27 18.10
CA LEU A 76 2.87 10.85 18.30
C LEU A 76 3.39 10.25 17.00
N PRO A 77 4.41 9.39 17.08
CA PRO A 77 5.20 9.02 15.92
C PRO A 77 4.31 8.36 14.87
N VAL A 78 4.37 8.89 13.65
CA VAL A 78 3.61 8.38 12.52
C VAL A 78 4.10 6.96 12.23
N LYS A 79 3.19 5.99 12.36
CA LYS A 79 3.57 4.58 12.25
C LYS A 79 3.53 4.15 10.80
N GLY A 80 4.63 3.62 10.28
CA GLY A 80 4.79 3.13 8.92
C GLY A 80 4.93 1.61 8.87
N ASN A 81 4.25 0.98 7.92
CA ASN A 81 4.51 -0.41 7.56
C ASN A 81 5.44 -0.43 6.33
N SER A 82 6.67 -0.90 6.50
CA SER A 82 7.70 -0.93 5.46
C SER A 82 7.32 -1.86 4.29
N ARG A 83 6.61 -2.96 4.58
CA ARG A 83 6.15 -3.93 3.59
C ARG A 83 5.08 -3.38 2.66
N THR A 84 4.20 -2.50 3.16
CA THR A 84 3.11 -1.92 2.35
C THR A 84 3.36 -0.47 1.93
N MET A 85 4.42 0.18 2.45
CA MET A 85 4.68 1.62 2.30
C MET A 85 3.45 2.47 2.65
N VAL A 86 2.72 2.07 3.70
CA VAL A 86 1.55 2.82 4.19
C VAL A 86 1.86 3.33 5.58
N TYR A 87 1.62 4.62 5.81
CA TYR A 87 1.72 5.22 7.12
C TYR A 87 0.34 5.51 7.70
N HIS A 88 0.27 5.45 9.03
CA HIS A 88 -0.90 5.72 9.83
C HIS A 88 -0.57 6.87 10.79
N THR A 89 -1.44 7.87 10.77
CA THR A 89 -1.42 8.95 11.74
C THR A 89 -2.18 8.53 13.00
N PRO A 90 -1.91 9.16 14.15
CA PRO A 90 -2.65 8.92 15.40
C PRO A 90 -4.17 9.10 15.26
N GLU A 91 -4.57 10.01 14.37
CA GLU A 91 -5.96 10.28 14.02
C GLU A 91 -6.66 9.12 13.28
N SER A 92 -5.89 8.19 12.69
CA SER A 92 -6.50 7.08 11.96
C SER A 92 -7.03 5.99 12.91
N PRO A 93 -8.26 5.47 12.72
CA PRO A 93 -8.84 4.42 13.60
C PRO A 93 -8.00 3.13 13.69
N TYR A 94 -7.15 2.91 12.69
CA TYR A 94 -6.29 1.74 12.59
C TYR A 94 -4.91 1.94 13.21
N TYR A 95 -4.56 3.14 13.68
CA TYR A 95 -3.26 3.45 14.27
C TYR A 95 -2.87 2.47 15.39
N ARG A 96 -3.78 2.25 16.35
CA ARG A 96 -3.55 1.32 17.49
C ARG A 96 -3.48 -0.15 17.09
N ARG A 97 -4.12 -0.53 15.98
CA ARG A 97 -4.17 -1.93 15.51
C ARG A 97 -2.99 -2.28 14.61
N MET A 98 -2.42 -1.26 13.96
CA MET A 98 -1.34 -1.42 13.00
C MET A 98 -0.02 -1.64 13.74
N LYS A 99 0.63 -2.78 13.47
CA LYS A 99 2.01 -3.05 13.88
C LYS A 99 2.93 -2.66 12.73
N GLY A 100 3.33 -1.40 12.72
CA GLY A 100 4.37 -0.89 11.83
C GLY A 100 5.75 -1.10 12.43
N ASP A 101 6.71 -1.30 11.53
CA ASP A 101 8.13 -1.55 11.82
C ASP A 101 8.94 -0.24 11.77
N VAL A 102 8.37 0.82 11.20
CA VAL A 102 8.99 2.13 11.06
C VAL A 102 8.13 3.15 11.79
N THR A 103 8.77 4.10 12.45
CA THR A 103 8.12 5.25 13.09
C THR A 103 8.79 6.50 12.56
N PHE A 104 8.00 7.40 12.00
CA PHE A 104 8.43 8.70 11.51
C PHE A 104 8.06 9.77 12.52
N GLU A 105 8.85 10.82 12.60
CA GLU A 105 8.56 11.95 13.49
C GLU A 105 7.45 12.83 12.92
N THR A 106 7.28 12.85 11.58
CA THR A 106 6.29 13.69 10.90
C THR A 106 5.77 13.03 9.62
N GLU A 107 4.55 13.38 9.20
CA GLU A 107 3.94 12.92 7.94
C GLU A 107 4.78 13.29 6.71
N THR A 108 5.41 14.46 6.73
CA THR A 108 6.26 14.98 5.65
C THR A 108 7.46 14.07 5.39
N GLU A 109 8.02 13.49 6.44
CA GLU A 109 9.14 12.55 6.34
C GLU A 109 8.69 11.23 5.73
N ALA A 110 7.53 10.72 6.17
CA ALA A 110 6.93 9.50 5.62
C ALA A 110 6.65 9.65 4.10
N LEU A 111 6.11 10.80 3.69
CA LEU A 111 5.87 11.11 2.28
C LEU A 111 7.18 11.21 1.48
N LYS A 112 8.22 11.84 2.03
CA LYS A 112 9.55 11.93 1.40
C LYS A 112 10.21 10.55 1.26
N ALA A 113 9.98 9.66 2.21
CA ALA A 113 10.39 8.26 2.17
C ALA A 113 9.53 7.40 1.21
N GLY A 114 8.53 7.98 0.54
CA GLY A 114 7.67 7.31 -0.42
C GLY A 114 6.51 6.53 0.20
N TYR A 115 6.23 6.72 1.48
CA TYR A 115 5.07 6.12 2.13
C TYR A 115 3.80 6.91 1.77
N ARG A 116 2.68 6.19 1.70
CA ARG A 116 1.37 6.77 1.38
C ARG A 116 0.46 6.74 2.60
N MET A 117 -0.37 7.77 2.74
CA MET A 117 -1.34 7.84 3.83
C MET A 117 -2.37 6.71 3.71
N TRP A 118 -2.74 6.13 4.85
CA TRP A 118 -3.84 5.17 4.91
C TRP A 118 -5.16 5.83 4.53
N THR A 119 -5.94 5.17 3.66
CA THR A 119 -7.27 5.62 3.22
C THR A 119 -8.28 4.49 3.40
N THR A 120 -9.44 4.79 4.00
CA THR A 120 -10.57 3.86 4.00
C THR A 120 -11.13 3.80 2.58
N LYS A 121 -11.08 2.65 1.91
CA LYS A 121 -11.83 2.49 0.66
C LYS A 121 -13.32 2.68 0.97
N ALA A 122 -13.93 3.73 0.39
CA ALA A 122 -15.38 3.88 0.45
C ALA A 122 -16.03 2.64 -0.16
N ARG A 123 -16.93 1.99 0.59
CA ARG A 123 -17.68 0.85 0.07
C ARG A 123 -18.65 1.38 -0.98
N VAL A 124 -18.39 1.10 -2.25
CA VAL A 124 -19.36 1.37 -3.32
C VAL A 124 -20.59 0.51 -3.03
N ARG A 125 -21.71 1.14 -2.68
CA ARG A 125 -23.01 0.47 -2.61
C ARG A 125 -23.39 0.14 -4.07
N ALA A 126 -23.54 -1.16 -4.36
CA ALA A 126 -24.09 -1.64 -5.62
C ALA A 126 -25.59 -1.39 -5.68
#